data_AF-A0A4S4ECX1-F1
#
_entry.id   AF-A0A4S4ECX1-F1
#
_cell.length_a   1.000
_cell.length_b   1.000
_cell.length_c   1.000
_cell.angle_alpha   90.00
_cell.angle_beta   90.00
_cell.angle_gamma   90.00
#
_symmetry.space_group_name_H-M   'P 1'
#
loop_
_entity.id
_entity.type
_entity.pdbx_description
1 polymer ?
#
loop_
_entity_poly.entity_id
_entity_poly.type
_entity_poly.pdbx_seq_one_letter_code
_entity_poly.pdbx_strand_id
1 'polypeptide(L)'
;MLKKDMLLNTCWIISTSNLLHVYSCRSLCDAGTVEIIGPIASNVEDLMLVYATVLGSSPSDRISLRPSLPCLPNLSSHESSNALGALRLGKYTEWFNDVFSTDISQKCGNILKLLLEKHGCKTIEIVIPELHEMRMAHLVSIGSEALCGLAPVCEDGNGVKLTYDTRTNLALFQSFTASEYVAAQRIRRRIMYYHTEIFKKVDVIVTPTTGMTAPVIPREALACGETNLQVTGNLMRFIIAGNLLGLPAISVPVGYDKQGLPIGLQLIGRPWGEATILRLAAAVEELCAETKKKPMSFYDILKGN
;
A
#
# COMPACT_ATOMS: atom_id res chain seq x y z
N MET A 1 7.86 12.92 24.97
CA MET A 1 6.64 12.14 24.71
C MET A 1 6.28 12.37 23.25
N LEU A 2 6.97 11.67 22.33
CA LEU A 2 6.98 11.98 20.90
C LEU A 2 5.97 11.10 20.15
N LYS A 3 5.04 11.81 19.47
CA LYS A 3 4.04 11.45 18.46
C LYS A 3 3.92 9.96 18.06
N LYS A 4 2.85 9.29 18.55
CA LYS A 4 2.45 7.91 18.21
C LYS A 4 1.34 7.81 17.14
N ASP A 5 0.71 8.91 16.71
CA ASP A 5 -0.68 8.83 16.23
C ASP A 5 -0.92 9.12 14.73
N MET A 6 0.08 9.57 13.96
CA MET A 6 -0.22 10.30 12.71
C MET A 6 -0.29 9.46 11.42
N LEU A 7 0.25 8.23 11.38
CA LEU A 7 0.40 7.48 10.11
C LEU A 7 -0.57 6.32 9.91
N LEU A 8 -1.36 5.92 10.92
CA LEU A 8 -2.15 4.67 10.87
C LEU A 8 -3.67 4.86 11.03
N ASN A 9 -4.13 6.09 11.29
CA ASN A 9 -5.57 6.42 11.35
C ASN A 9 -6.16 6.86 9.99
N THR A 10 -5.38 6.80 8.92
CA THR A 10 -5.75 7.30 7.60
C THR A 10 -5.94 6.17 6.62
N CYS A 11 -7.04 6.23 5.86
CA CYS A 11 -7.18 5.43 4.66
C CYS A 11 -6.18 5.97 3.63
N TRP A 12 -5.39 5.11 3.03
CA TRP A 12 -4.55 5.49 1.90
C TRP A 12 -4.74 4.50 0.77
N ILE A 13 -4.92 5.04 -0.41
CA ILE A 13 -4.98 4.29 -1.65
C ILE A 13 -3.61 4.36 -2.30
N ILE A 14 -3.05 3.20 -2.61
CA ILE A 14 -2.17 3.03 -3.75
C ILE A 14 -3.07 2.71 -4.94
N SER A 15 -3.52 3.72 -5.69
CA SER A 15 -4.20 3.47 -6.96
C SER A 15 -3.09 3.35 -7.96
N THR A 16 -2.92 2.15 -8.47
CA THR A 16 -1.99 1.91 -9.55
C THR A 16 -2.68 2.21 -10.86
N SER A 17 -2.47 3.42 -11.33
CA SER A 17 -2.04 3.55 -12.73
C SER A 17 -0.53 3.35 -12.72
N ASN A 18 -0.08 2.09 -12.78
CA ASN A 18 1.27 1.92 -13.28
C ASN A 18 1.50 0.63 -14.06
N LEU A 19 1.75 0.88 -15.33
CA LEU A 19 2.86 0.37 -16.09
C LEU A 19 3.35 1.61 -16.89
N LEU A 20 4.03 2.56 -16.26
CA LEU A 20 4.50 3.85 -16.83
C LEU A 20 3.58 5.07 -16.57
N HIS A 21 4.28 6.16 -16.23
CA HIS A 21 4.06 7.60 -15.98
C HIS A 21 2.69 8.24 -15.67
N VAL A 22 2.61 8.97 -14.56
CA VAL A 22 1.49 9.88 -14.29
C VAL A 22 1.99 11.28 -13.91
N TYR A 23 1.71 12.22 -14.83
CA TYR A 23 1.84 13.69 -14.82
C TYR A 23 3.15 14.36 -15.25
N SER A 24 3.03 15.15 -16.32
CA SER A 24 3.87 16.29 -16.68
C SER A 24 3.74 17.44 -15.66
N CYS A 25 4.27 17.24 -14.46
CA CYS A 25 4.66 18.32 -13.58
C CYS A 25 5.85 17.81 -12.79
N ARG A 26 7.00 18.47 -12.93
CA ARG A 26 8.31 18.13 -12.34
C ARG A 26 8.20 17.69 -10.86
N SER A 27 7.84 16.43 -10.64
CA SER A 27 7.94 15.74 -9.37
C SER A 27 9.30 15.07 -9.36
N LEU A 28 9.94 15.01 -8.19
CA LEU A 28 11.21 14.29 -8.00
C LEU A 28 11.07 12.78 -8.25
N CYS A 29 9.83 12.26 -8.36
CA CYS A 29 9.48 10.84 -8.44
C CYS A 29 8.59 10.57 -9.67
N ASP A 30 9.08 10.87 -10.88
CA ASP A 30 8.25 10.84 -12.11
C ASP A 30 8.74 9.81 -13.16
N ALA A 31 9.62 8.86 -12.78
CA ALA A 31 10.21 7.95 -13.76
C ALA A 31 10.41 6.49 -13.31
N GLY A 32 10.00 6.11 -12.09
CA GLY A 32 10.09 4.73 -11.62
C GLY A 32 8.99 3.83 -12.17
N THR A 33 9.23 2.52 -12.09
CA THR A 33 8.32 1.46 -12.55
C THR A 33 7.42 0.92 -11.44
N VAL A 34 7.50 1.46 -10.23
CA VAL A 34 6.82 0.96 -9.02
C VAL A 34 6.13 2.06 -8.18
N GLU A 35 6.32 3.32 -8.56
CA GLU A 35 5.88 4.51 -7.81
C GLU A 35 4.53 5.00 -8.33
N ILE A 36 3.68 5.55 -7.46
CA ILE A 36 2.44 6.21 -7.88
C ILE A 36 2.15 7.40 -6.96
N ILE A 37 1.17 8.21 -7.36
CA ILE A 37 0.58 9.23 -6.51
C ILE A 37 -0.80 8.74 -6.06
N GLY A 38 -1.01 8.65 -4.76
CA GLY A 38 -2.25 8.15 -4.16
C GLY A 38 -2.79 9.09 -3.07
N PRO A 39 -4.11 9.28 -2.98
CA PRO A 39 -4.70 10.12 -1.94
C PRO A 39 -4.67 9.44 -0.57
N ILE A 40 -4.55 10.28 0.46
CA ILE A 40 -4.68 9.90 1.87
C ILE A 40 -5.81 10.74 2.44
N ALA A 41 -6.81 10.11 3.08
CA ALA A 41 -7.90 10.83 3.72
C ALA A 41 -8.35 10.17 5.03
N SER A 42 -9.23 10.87 5.75
CA SER A 42 -9.72 10.46 7.08
C SER A 42 -10.87 9.44 7.03
N ASN A 43 -11.48 9.27 5.85
CA ASN A 43 -12.55 8.33 5.56
C ASN A 43 -12.53 7.94 4.07
N VAL A 44 -13.30 6.92 3.70
CA VAL A 44 -13.32 6.39 2.32
C VAL A 44 -14.00 7.37 1.34
N GLU A 45 -15.00 8.12 1.79
CA GLU A 45 -15.73 9.08 0.95
C GLU A 45 -14.83 10.23 0.45
N ASP A 46 -14.13 10.90 1.37
CA ASP A 46 -13.15 11.96 1.05
C ASP A 46 -12.07 11.44 0.10
N LEU A 47 -11.58 10.22 0.37
CA LEU A 47 -10.57 9.57 -0.44
C LEU A 47 -11.08 9.25 -1.86
N MET A 48 -12.34 8.84 -2.00
CA MET A 48 -13.00 8.66 -3.30
C MET A 48 -13.13 9.98 -4.07
N LEU A 49 -13.50 11.07 -3.39
CA LEU A 49 -13.62 12.39 -4.02
C LEU A 49 -12.26 12.88 -4.51
N VAL A 50 -11.21 12.78 -3.69
CA VAL A 50 -9.85 13.16 -4.13
C VAL A 50 -9.39 12.26 -5.27
N TYR A 51 -9.58 10.94 -5.16
CA TYR A 51 -9.26 10.00 -6.24
C TYR A 51 -9.96 10.39 -7.56
N ALA A 52 -11.25 10.74 -7.51
CA ALA A 52 -12.01 11.19 -8.67
C ALA A 52 -11.43 12.45 -9.34
N THR A 53 -10.80 13.33 -8.55
CA THR A 53 -10.18 14.56 -9.08
C THR A 53 -8.80 14.33 -9.69
N VAL A 54 -8.02 13.39 -9.16
CA VAL A 54 -6.63 13.16 -9.59
C VAL A 54 -6.48 12.03 -10.60
N LEU A 55 -7.50 11.17 -10.75
CA LEU A 55 -7.46 10.04 -11.68
C LEU A 55 -7.26 10.51 -13.13
N GLY A 56 -6.49 9.73 -13.89
CA GLY A 56 -6.16 10.02 -15.27
C GLY A 56 -4.74 9.58 -15.61
N SER A 57 -4.59 8.89 -16.74
CA SER A 57 -3.28 8.46 -17.24
C SER A 57 -2.70 9.51 -18.18
N SER A 58 -1.36 9.59 -18.20
CA SER A 58 -0.64 10.45 -19.13
C SER A 58 -0.85 9.94 -20.58
N PRO A 59 -0.60 10.78 -21.60
CA PRO A 59 -0.68 10.32 -22.99
C PRO A 59 0.22 9.10 -23.28
N SER A 60 1.39 9.01 -22.63
CA SER A 60 2.37 7.93 -22.86
C SER A 60 1.86 6.57 -22.41
N ASP A 61 1.26 6.50 -21.23
CA ASP A 61 0.78 5.24 -20.65
C ASP A 61 -0.64 4.91 -21.05
N ARG A 62 -1.45 5.87 -21.53
CA ARG A 62 -2.64 5.50 -22.30
C ARG A 62 -2.29 4.61 -23.49
N ILE A 63 -1.18 4.91 -24.18
CA ILE A 63 -0.70 4.11 -25.32
C ILE A 63 -0.07 2.80 -24.84
N SER A 64 0.84 2.90 -23.88
CA SER A 64 1.62 1.74 -23.42
C SER A 64 0.73 0.71 -22.72
N LEU A 65 -0.25 1.17 -21.92
CA LEU A 65 -0.96 0.33 -20.95
C LEU A 65 -2.39 0.06 -21.24
N ARG A 66 -2.99 0.95 -22.02
CA ARG A 66 -4.38 0.81 -22.44
C ARG A 66 -5.26 0.60 -21.20
N PRO A 67 -5.22 1.55 -20.23
CA PRO A 67 -6.00 1.44 -19.01
C PRO A 67 -7.48 1.28 -19.36
N SER A 68 -8.19 0.47 -18.58
CA SER A 68 -9.65 0.48 -18.60
C SER A 68 -10.17 1.88 -18.23
N LEU A 69 -11.38 2.20 -18.67
CA LEU A 69 -12.01 3.45 -18.25
C LEU A 69 -12.12 3.48 -16.71
N PRO A 70 -11.72 4.59 -16.07
CA PRO A 70 -11.87 4.75 -14.62
C PRO A 70 -13.33 4.53 -14.20
N CYS A 71 -13.51 3.82 -13.10
CA CYS A 71 -14.83 3.51 -12.54
C CYS A 71 -14.84 3.89 -11.06
N LEU A 72 -15.93 4.54 -10.62
CA LEU A 72 -16.19 4.83 -9.23
C LEU A 72 -17.37 3.97 -8.76
N PRO A 73 -17.30 3.34 -7.58
CA PRO A 73 -18.41 2.54 -7.10
C PRO A 73 -19.55 3.44 -6.64
N ASN A 74 -20.79 3.04 -6.96
CA ASN A 74 -21.96 3.63 -6.32
C ASN A 74 -22.20 2.97 -4.95
N LEU A 75 -21.89 3.69 -3.87
CA LEU A 75 -21.99 3.18 -2.51
C LEU A 75 -23.43 3.14 -1.95
N SER A 76 -24.38 3.91 -2.51
CA SER A 76 -25.74 4.06 -1.97
C SER A 76 -26.77 3.07 -2.51
N SER A 77 -26.38 2.22 -3.46
CA SER A 77 -27.30 1.30 -4.15
C SER A 77 -27.46 -0.03 -3.41
N HIS A 78 -28.68 -0.60 -3.41
CA HIS A 78 -28.90 -2.00 -2.98
C HIS A 78 -28.04 -3.01 -3.77
N GLU A 79 -27.70 -2.69 -5.02
CA GLU A 79 -26.77 -3.47 -5.85
C GLU A 79 -25.36 -3.56 -5.24
N SER A 80 -24.93 -2.55 -4.46
CA SER A 80 -23.65 -2.55 -3.75
C SER A 80 -23.53 -3.71 -2.76
N SER A 81 -24.62 -3.98 -2.00
CA SER A 81 -24.63 -5.08 -1.02
C SER A 81 -24.56 -6.46 -1.68
N ASN A 82 -25.33 -6.65 -2.77
CA ASN A 82 -25.28 -7.89 -3.55
C ASN A 82 -23.92 -8.10 -4.22
N ALA A 83 -23.31 -7.03 -4.74
CA ALA A 83 -21.98 -7.08 -5.34
C ALA A 83 -20.90 -7.44 -4.32
N LEU A 84 -21.02 -6.96 -3.07
CA LEU A 84 -20.11 -7.33 -1.98
C LEU A 84 -20.20 -8.82 -1.64
N GLY A 85 -21.40 -9.38 -1.55
CA GLY A 85 -21.58 -10.81 -1.23
C GLY A 85 -21.08 -11.79 -2.28
N ALA A 86 -20.88 -11.32 -3.51
CA ALA A 86 -20.25 -12.11 -4.56
C ALA A 86 -18.70 -12.11 -4.48
N LEU A 87 -18.09 -11.22 -3.69
CA LEU A 87 -16.63 -11.08 -3.64
C LEU A 87 -15.97 -12.26 -2.93
N ARG A 88 -14.90 -12.76 -3.56
CA ARG A 88 -14.00 -13.77 -3.01
C ARG A 88 -12.72 -13.09 -2.52
N LEU A 89 -12.45 -13.20 -1.23
CA LEU A 89 -11.31 -12.58 -0.56
C LEU A 89 -10.18 -13.61 -0.42
N GLY A 90 -9.10 -13.44 -1.16
CA GLY A 90 -7.92 -14.29 -1.09
C GLY A 90 -7.07 -13.99 0.13
N LYS A 91 -6.89 -14.97 1.01
CA LYS A 91 -6.05 -14.90 2.19
C LYS A 91 -4.96 -15.96 2.12
N TYR A 92 -3.69 -15.57 2.20
CA TYR A 92 -2.60 -16.51 2.43
C TYR A 92 -2.31 -16.57 3.93
N THR A 93 -2.82 -17.59 4.62
CA THR A 93 -2.88 -17.62 6.09
C THR A 93 -1.51 -17.58 6.75
N GLU A 94 -0.51 -18.27 6.19
CA GLU A 94 0.87 -18.24 6.71
C GLU A 94 1.44 -16.82 6.68
N TRP A 95 1.37 -16.15 5.52
CA TRP A 95 1.88 -14.79 5.36
C TRP A 95 1.05 -13.77 6.16
N PHE A 96 -0.27 -13.89 6.17
CA PHE A 96 -1.19 -13.03 6.94
C PHE A 96 -0.89 -13.01 8.44
N ASN A 97 -0.41 -14.14 8.97
CA ASN A 97 -0.05 -14.29 10.38
C ASN A 97 1.44 -14.01 10.66
N ASP A 98 2.27 -13.76 9.64
CA ASP A 98 3.65 -13.31 9.79
C ASP A 98 3.66 -11.82 10.16
N VAL A 99 3.30 -11.54 11.42
CA VAL A 99 3.24 -10.21 12.02
C VAL A 99 4.00 -10.22 13.35
N PHE A 100 4.55 -9.09 13.74
CA PHE A 100 5.27 -8.92 15.01
C PHE A 100 4.35 -9.09 16.23
N SER A 101 3.08 -8.68 16.11
CA SER A 101 2.06 -8.82 17.16
C SER A 101 0.83 -9.53 16.61
N THR A 102 0.39 -10.58 17.31
CA THR A 102 -0.82 -11.33 16.93
C THR A 102 -2.08 -10.48 16.94
N ASP A 103 -2.12 -9.38 17.71
CA ASP A 103 -3.26 -8.46 17.76
C ASP A 103 -3.63 -7.94 16.36
N ILE A 104 -2.62 -7.75 15.49
CA ILE A 104 -2.78 -7.30 14.10
C ILE A 104 -3.56 -8.35 13.28
N SER A 105 -3.04 -9.57 13.25
CA SER A 105 -3.66 -10.69 12.52
C SER A 105 -5.05 -11.01 13.07
N GLN A 106 -5.25 -10.95 14.39
CA GLN A 106 -6.54 -11.20 15.02
C GLN A 106 -7.57 -10.12 14.65
N LYS A 107 -7.19 -8.83 14.68
CA LYS A 107 -8.11 -7.75 14.32
C LYS A 107 -8.48 -7.80 12.84
N CYS A 108 -7.50 -7.95 11.96
CA CYS A 108 -7.76 -8.10 10.53
C CYS A 108 -8.64 -9.35 10.26
N GLY A 109 -8.34 -10.48 10.90
CA GLY A 109 -9.11 -11.71 10.76
C GLY A 109 -10.56 -11.61 11.26
N ASN A 110 -10.82 -10.82 12.31
CA ASN A 110 -12.17 -10.56 12.78
C ASN A 110 -12.99 -9.72 11.78
N ILE A 111 -12.36 -8.76 11.08
CA ILE A 111 -13.04 -8.02 10.01
C ILE A 111 -13.44 -8.94 8.85
N LEU A 112 -12.59 -9.90 8.48
CA LEU A 112 -12.95 -10.88 7.44
C LEU A 112 -14.16 -11.74 7.84
N LYS A 113 -14.28 -12.09 9.14
CA LYS A 113 -15.47 -12.78 9.66
C LYS A 113 -16.71 -11.90 9.60
N LEU A 114 -16.61 -10.64 10.01
CA LEU A 114 -17.73 -9.69 9.95
C LEU A 114 -18.19 -9.43 8.50
N LEU A 115 -17.26 -9.32 7.55
CA LEU A 115 -17.59 -9.21 6.12
C LEU A 115 -18.35 -10.42 5.59
N LEU A 116 -17.99 -11.63 6.04
CA LEU A 116 -18.74 -12.85 5.73
C LEU A 116 -20.14 -12.81 6.36
N GLU A 117 -20.26 -12.46 7.65
CA GLU A 117 -21.54 -12.46 8.38
C GLU A 117 -22.51 -11.38 7.89
N LYS A 118 -22.02 -10.18 7.56
CA LYS A 118 -22.86 -9.03 7.20
C LYS A 118 -23.09 -8.89 5.70
N HIS A 119 -22.11 -9.26 4.89
CA HIS A 119 -22.18 -9.06 3.44
C HIS A 119 -22.06 -10.37 2.65
N GLY A 120 -21.68 -11.51 3.24
CA GLY A 120 -21.55 -12.78 2.54
C GLY A 120 -20.22 -12.98 1.81
N CYS A 121 -19.24 -12.10 2.01
CA CYS A 121 -17.92 -12.19 1.37
C CYS A 121 -17.21 -13.52 1.73
N LYS A 122 -16.82 -14.31 0.74
CA LYS A 122 -16.17 -15.62 0.98
C LYS A 122 -14.67 -15.46 1.07
N THR A 123 -14.07 -15.87 2.19
CA THR A 123 -12.60 -15.97 2.29
C THR A 123 -12.13 -17.27 1.66
N ILE A 124 -11.18 -17.19 0.73
CA ILE A 124 -10.57 -18.32 0.02
C ILE A 124 -9.10 -18.36 0.38
N GLU A 125 -8.61 -19.52 0.81
CA GLU A 125 -7.19 -19.71 1.05
C GLU A 125 -6.43 -19.68 -0.29
N ILE A 126 -5.35 -18.89 -0.33
CA ILE A 126 -4.44 -18.77 -1.47
C ILE A 126 -3.01 -18.99 -1.00
N VAL A 127 -2.09 -19.20 -1.94
CA VAL A 127 -0.66 -19.24 -1.68
C VAL A 127 0.01 -18.27 -2.62
N ILE A 128 0.85 -17.39 -2.07
CA ILE A 128 1.68 -16.46 -2.84
C ILE A 128 3.11 -16.98 -2.72
N PRO A 129 3.62 -17.72 -3.72
CA PRO A 129 4.97 -18.25 -3.66
C PRO A 129 6.01 -17.13 -3.83
N GLU A 130 7.26 -17.42 -3.44
CA GLU A 130 8.43 -16.59 -3.74
C GLU A 130 8.35 -15.14 -3.19
N LEU A 131 7.81 -14.99 -1.97
CA LEU A 131 7.71 -13.69 -1.29
C LEU A 131 9.08 -13.02 -1.07
N HIS A 132 10.14 -13.82 -0.88
CA HIS A 132 11.49 -13.29 -0.71
C HIS A 132 12.03 -12.71 -2.02
N GLU A 133 11.91 -13.46 -3.11
CA GLU A 133 12.31 -13.03 -4.46
C GLU A 133 11.52 -11.80 -4.90
N MET A 134 10.21 -11.74 -4.60
CA MET A 134 9.39 -10.55 -4.82
C MET A 134 9.96 -9.33 -4.10
N ARG A 135 10.36 -9.46 -2.83
CA ARG A 135 10.98 -8.38 -2.06
C ARG A 135 12.31 -7.92 -2.66
N MET A 136 13.16 -8.87 -3.06
CA MET A 136 14.46 -8.57 -3.68
C MET A 136 14.30 -7.88 -5.03
N ALA A 137 13.39 -8.36 -5.88
CA ALA A 137 13.10 -7.74 -7.16
C ALA A 137 12.57 -6.32 -7.01
N HIS A 138 11.73 -6.06 -6.01
CA HIS A 138 11.29 -4.71 -5.67
C HIS A 138 12.43 -3.81 -5.22
N LEU A 139 13.27 -4.26 -4.28
CA LEU A 139 14.39 -3.48 -3.78
C LEU A 139 15.37 -3.08 -4.91
N VAL A 140 15.71 -4.01 -5.79
CA VAL A 140 16.57 -3.73 -6.95
C VAL A 140 15.88 -2.75 -7.90
N SER A 141 14.59 -2.95 -8.19
CA SER A 141 13.85 -2.07 -9.11
C SER A 141 13.80 -0.62 -8.61
N ILE A 142 13.28 -0.41 -7.40
CA ILE A 142 13.12 0.93 -6.84
C ILE A 142 14.48 1.58 -6.55
N GLY A 143 15.45 0.79 -6.07
CA GLY A 143 16.78 1.29 -5.72
C GLY A 143 17.57 1.75 -6.94
N SER A 144 17.58 0.93 -8.01
CA SER A 144 18.25 1.30 -9.26
C SER A 144 17.63 2.55 -9.90
N GLU A 145 16.30 2.65 -9.91
CA GLU A 145 15.58 3.79 -10.49
C GLU A 145 15.76 5.06 -9.65
N ALA A 146 15.67 4.97 -8.32
CA ALA A 146 15.93 6.09 -7.42
C ALA A 146 17.38 6.59 -7.51
N LEU A 147 18.35 5.67 -7.61
CA LEU A 147 19.75 6.03 -7.81
C LEU A 147 19.95 6.81 -9.11
N CYS A 148 19.34 6.35 -10.22
CA CYS A 148 19.40 7.07 -11.50
C CYS A 148 18.77 8.47 -11.39
N GLY A 149 17.62 8.59 -10.73
CA GLY A 149 16.95 9.89 -10.53
C GLY A 149 17.75 10.88 -9.67
N LEU A 150 18.53 10.38 -8.71
CA LEU A 150 19.35 11.19 -7.81
C LEU A 150 20.80 11.37 -8.27
N ALA A 151 21.23 10.72 -9.35
CA ALA A 151 22.59 10.81 -9.86
C ALA A 151 23.04 12.26 -10.12
N PRO A 152 22.24 13.14 -10.78
CA PRO A 152 22.67 14.52 -11.02
C PRO A 152 22.94 15.30 -9.72
N VAL A 153 22.12 15.10 -8.69
CA VAL A 153 22.31 15.73 -7.37
C VAL A 153 23.63 15.29 -6.72
N CYS A 154 23.99 14.02 -6.89
CA CYS A 154 25.23 13.47 -6.36
C CYS A 154 26.45 13.96 -7.14
N GLU A 155 26.37 13.99 -8.47
CA GLU A 155 27.43 14.45 -9.38
C GLU A 155 27.75 15.95 -9.19
N ASP A 156 26.74 16.77 -8.91
CA ASP A 156 26.91 18.20 -8.56
C ASP A 156 27.53 18.43 -7.17
N GLY A 157 27.98 17.37 -6.48
CA GLY A 157 28.55 17.44 -5.14
C GLY A 157 27.52 17.68 -4.03
N ASN A 158 26.23 17.79 -4.36
CA ASN A 158 25.17 18.02 -3.38
C ASN A 158 24.74 16.75 -2.64
N GLY A 159 25.25 15.57 -3.02
CA GLY A 159 24.99 14.30 -2.32
C GLY A 159 25.37 14.33 -0.83
N VAL A 160 26.34 15.16 -0.42
CA VAL A 160 26.71 15.34 1.00
C VAL A 160 25.63 16.02 1.85
N LYS A 161 24.68 16.73 1.21
CA LYS A 161 23.54 17.37 1.87
C LYS A 161 22.40 16.41 2.16
N LEU A 162 22.43 15.21 1.59
CA LEU A 162 21.45 14.16 1.85
C LEU A 162 21.66 13.59 3.26
N THR A 163 20.57 13.09 3.87
CA THR A 163 20.63 12.47 5.19
C THR A 163 21.50 11.21 5.17
N TYR A 164 22.01 10.80 6.33
CA TYR A 164 22.81 9.57 6.42
C TYR A 164 22.02 8.33 6.01
N ASP A 165 20.72 8.29 6.28
CA ASP A 165 19.85 7.20 5.83
C ASP A 165 19.76 7.14 4.30
N THR A 166 19.49 8.26 3.62
CA THR A 166 19.48 8.31 2.15
C THR A 166 20.83 7.90 1.57
N ARG A 167 21.95 8.41 2.12
CA ARG A 167 23.30 8.07 1.64
C ARG A 167 23.63 6.58 1.84
N THR A 168 23.16 5.98 2.94
CA THR A 168 23.31 4.54 3.20
C THR A 168 22.56 3.72 2.14
N ASN A 169 21.32 4.09 1.83
CA ASN A 169 20.54 3.44 0.79
C ASN A 169 21.15 3.63 -0.60
N LEU A 170 21.64 4.84 -0.94
CA LEU A 170 22.32 5.08 -2.21
C LEU A 170 23.59 4.25 -2.35
N ALA A 171 24.38 4.10 -1.28
CA ALA A 171 25.55 3.23 -1.30
C ALA A 171 25.19 1.76 -1.55
N LEU A 172 24.08 1.28 -0.96
CA LEU A 172 23.53 -0.04 -1.27
C LEU A 172 23.08 -0.13 -2.74
N PHE A 173 22.34 0.86 -3.25
CA PHE A 173 21.82 0.82 -4.62
C PHE A 173 22.92 0.86 -5.68
N GLN A 174 24.03 1.55 -5.39
CA GLN A 174 25.22 1.56 -6.24
C GLN A 174 25.87 0.18 -6.41
N SER A 175 25.61 -0.76 -5.49
CA SER A 175 26.12 -2.13 -5.60
C SER A 175 25.33 -2.99 -6.60
N PHE A 176 24.13 -2.56 -7.01
CA PHE A 176 23.32 -3.33 -7.96
C PHE A 176 23.84 -3.20 -9.39
N THR A 177 23.99 -4.34 -10.04
CA THR A 177 24.47 -4.45 -11.42
C THR A 177 23.31 -4.42 -12.42
N ALA A 178 23.61 -4.08 -13.68
CA ALA A 178 22.64 -4.18 -14.77
C ALA A 178 22.07 -5.61 -14.93
N SER A 179 22.90 -6.64 -14.71
CA SER A 179 22.46 -8.04 -14.73
C SER A 179 21.45 -8.37 -13.63
N GLU A 180 21.63 -7.81 -12.43
CA GLU A 180 20.69 -8.00 -11.32
C GLU A 180 19.37 -7.27 -11.57
N TYR A 181 19.40 -6.08 -12.19
CA TYR A 181 18.18 -5.41 -12.63
C TYR A 181 17.41 -6.26 -13.66
N VAL A 182 18.10 -6.83 -14.66
CA VAL A 182 17.46 -7.74 -15.64
C VAL A 182 16.90 -9.00 -14.95
N ALA A 183 17.61 -9.56 -13.98
CA ALA A 183 17.13 -10.70 -13.20
C ALA A 183 15.88 -10.33 -12.37
N ALA A 184 15.86 -9.15 -11.75
CA ALA A 184 14.71 -8.62 -11.02
C ALA A 184 13.48 -8.47 -11.92
N GLN A 185 13.63 -8.00 -13.16
CA GLN A 185 12.49 -7.90 -14.10
C GLN A 185 11.96 -9.28 -14.53
N ARG A 186 12.81 -10.30 -14.61
CA ARG A 186 12.37 -11.69 -14.86
C ARG A 186 11.57 -12.23 -13.68
N ILE A 187 12.01 -11.95 -12.44
CA ILE A 187 11.26 -12.28 -11.24
C ILE A 187 9.92 -11.55 -11.24
N ARG A 188 9.89 -10.23 -11.52
CA ARG A 188 8.65 -9.44 -11.62
C ARG A 188 7.64 -10.11 -12.55
N ARG A 189 8.05 -10.56 -13.74
CA ARG A 189 7.18 -11.29 -14.69
C ARG A 189 6.64 -12.60 -14.10
N ARG A 190 7.46 -13.36 -13.38
CA ARG A 190 7.06 -14.61 -12.72
C ARG A 190 6.06 -14.34 -11.59
N ILE A 191 6.30 -13.33 -10.76
CA ILE A 191 5.38 -12.94 -9.67
C ILE A 191 4.04 -12.42 -10.23
N MET A 192 4.07 -11.64 -11.32
CA MET A 192 2.88 -11.20 -12.05
C MET A 192 2.03 -12.38 -12.53
N TYR A 193 2.67 -13.44 -13.06
CA TYR A 193 1.97 -14.66 -13.46
C TYR A 193 1.25 -15.31 -12.27
N TYR A 194 1.92 -15.49 -11.12
CA TYR A 194 1.28 -16.06 -9.94
C TYR A 194 0.07 -15.23 -9.47
N HIS A 195 0.18 -13.90 -9.43
CA HIS A 195 -0.93 -13.04 -9.04
C HIS A 195 -2.09 -13.10 -10.05
N THR A 196 -1.77 -13.20 -11.35
CA THR A 196 -2.79 -13.39 -12.40
C THR A 196 -3.56 -14.70 -12.20
N GLU A 197 -2.87 -15.80 -11.89
CA GLU A 197 -3.53 -17.08 -11.59
C GLU A 197 -4.36 -17.04 -10.30
N ILE A 198 -3.88 -16.32 -9.28
CA ILE A 198 -4.63 -16.09 -8.04
C ILE A 198 -5.91 -15.31 -8.32
N PHE A 199 -5.85 -14.23 -9.09
CA PHE A 199 -7.01 -13.40 -9.42
C PHE A 199 -8.07 -14.09 -10.30
N LYS A 200 -7.79 -15.27 -10.86
CA LYS A 200 -8.85 -16.13 -11.44
C LYS A 200 -9.75 -16.73 -10.35
N LYS A 201 -9.18 -16.98 -9.17
CA LYS A 201 -9.85 -17.64 -8.03
C LYS A 201 -10.44 -16.65 -7.03
N VAL A 202 -9.88 -15.46 -6.92
CA VAL A 202 -10.28 -14.43 -5.94
C VAL A 202 -10.43 -13.08 -6.62
N ASP A 203 -11.18 -12.18 -6.00
CA ASP A 203 -11.45 -10.83 -6.51
C ASP A 203 -10.57 -9.77 -5.85
N VAL A 204 -10.21 -9.99 -4.59
CA VAL A 204 -9.33 -9.12 -3.78
C VAL A 204 -8.40 -10.00 -2.94
N ILE A 205 -7.12 -9.66 -2.84
CA ILE A 205 -6.20 -10.26 -1.86
C ILE A 205 -6.22 -9.41 -0.60
N VAL A 206 -6.34 -10.05 0.57
CA VAL A 206 -6.44 -9.36 1.87
C VAL A 206 -5.26 -9.69 2.78
N THR A 207 -4.64 -8.67 3.34
CA THR A 207 -3.52 -8.78 4.30
C THR A 207 -3.61 -7.69 5.35
N PRO A 208 -2.94 -7.79 6.50
CA PRO A 208 -2.60 -6.58 7.25
C PRO A 208 -1.84 -5.58 6.34
N THR A 209 -1.96 -4.29 6.62
CA THR A 209 -1.17 -3.28 5.88
C THR A 209 0.30 -3.36 6.26
N THR A 210 0.60 -3.53 7.55
CA THR A 210 1.95 -3.59 8.11
C THR A 210 2.11 -4.80 9.03
N GLY A 211 3.34 -5.29 9.17
CA GLY A 211 3.69 -6.36 10.11
C GLY A 211 3.76 -5.90 11.57
N MET A 212 3.71 -4.60 11.84
CA MET A 212 3.73 -4.03 13.19
C MET A 212 2.93 -2.73 13.25
N THR A 213 2.44 -2.37 14.45
CA THR A 213 1.88 -1.05 14.73
C THR A 213 3.00 -0.01 14.86
N ALA A 214 2.65 1.28 15.08
CA ALA A 214 3.60 2.38 15.10
C ALA A 214 4.79 2.10 16.06
N PRO A 215 6.03 1.96 15.54
CA PRO A 215 7.19 1.72 16.38
C PRO A 215 7.54 2.97 17.18
N VAL A 216 8.20 2.78 18.32
CA VAL A 216 8.74 3.89 19.10
C VAL A 216 9.96 4.44 18.39
N ILE A 217 10.02 5.76 18.22
CA ILE A 217 11.19 6.45 17.66
C ILE A 217 12.33 6.43 18.69
N PRO A 218 13.50 5.83 18.39
CA PRO A 218 14.67 5.90 19.26
C PRO A 218 15.14 7.34 19.45
N ARG A 219 15.59 7.70 20.66
CA ARG A 219 15.99 9.10 20.94
C ARG A 219 17.23 9.49 20.14
N GLU A 220 18.13 8.53 19.95
CA GLU A 220 19.40 8.66 19.26
C GLU A 220 19.17 8.93 17.76
N ALA A 221 18.12 8.33 17.18
CA ALA A 221 17.73 8.52 15.78
C ALA A 221 17.29 9.97 15.47
N LEU A 222 16.87 10.75 16.47
CA LEU A 222 16.44 12.14 16.26
C LEU A 222 17.59 13.08 15.86
N ALA A 223 18.83 12.73 16.18
CA ALA A 223 19.99 13.58 15.91
C ALA A 223 20.43 13.54 14.45
N CYS A 224 20.47 12.35 13.85
CA CYS A 224 21.04 12.14 12.52
C CYS A 224 20.35 11.05 11.68
N GLY A 225 19.20 10.54 12.14
CA GLY A 225 18.51 9.40 11.56
C GLY A 225 19.00 8.06 12.09
N GLU A 226 18.45 6.97 11.57
CA GLU A 226 18.89 5.60 11.84
C GLU A 226 18.76 4.76 10.57
N THR A 227 19.42 3.61 10.55
CA THR A 227 19.12 2.54 9.59
C THR A 227 18.67 1.31 10.37
N ASN A 228 17.42 0.88 10.16
CA ASN A 228 16.83 -0.24 10.87
C ASN A 228 16.06 -1.14 9.90
N LEU A 229 16.80 -2.00 9.20
CA LEU A 229 16.26 -2.88 8.17
C LEU A 229 15.21 -3.86 8.70
N GLN A 230 15.27 -4.23 9.99
CA GLN A 230 14.28 -5.10 10.61
C GLN A 230 12.92 -4.39 10.75
N VAL A 231 12.92 -3.17 11.27
CA VAL A 231 11.68 -2.36 11.36
C VAL A 231 11.13 -2.08 9.97
N THR A 232 11.97 -1.62 9.04
CA THR A 232 11.57 -1.39 7.64
C THR A 232 11.00 -2.65 7.00
N GLY A 233 11.65 -3.81 7.21
CA GLY A 233 11.21 -5.09 6.67
C GLY A 233 9.87 -5.57 7.21
N ASN A 234 9.53 -5.23 8.46
CA ASN A 234 8.22 -5.49 9.06
C ASN A 234 7.15 -4.53 8.53
N LEU A 235 7.48 -3.24 8.38
CA LEU A 235 6.54 -2.24 7.85
C LEU A 235 6.19 -2.49 6.39
N MET A 236 7.15 -2.87 5.56
CA MET A 236 6.95 -3.08 4.12
C MET A 236 6.44 -4.48 3.75
N ARG A 237 6.32 -5.40 4.73
CA ARG A 237 6.12 -6.84 4.49
C ARG A 237 5.01 -7.17 3.49
N PHE A 238 3.90 -6.43 3.51
CA PHE A 238 2.69 -6.74 2.74
C PHE A 238 2.46 -5.85 1.52
N ILE A 239 3.09 -4.69 1.44
CA ILE A 239 2.75 -3.66 0.43
C ILE A 239 3.47 -3.87 -0.91
N ILE A 240 4.53 -4.69 -0.93
CA ILE A 240 5.42 -4.87 -2.09
C ILE A 240 4.67 -5.26 -3.38
N ALA A 241 3.65 -6.12 -3.26
CA ALA A 241 2.91 -6.59 -4.43
C ALA A 241 2.17 -5.45 -5.16
N GLY A 242 1.63 -4.48 -4.41
CA GLY A 242 0.96 -3.30 -4.99
C GLY A 242 1.93 -2.49 -5.86
N ASN A 243 3.15 -2.28 -5.38
CA ASN A 243 4.19 -1.53 -6.08
C ASN A 243 4.82 -2.32 -7.24
N LEU A 244 5.38 -3.50 -6.96
CA LEU A 244 6.16 -4.25 -7.95
C LEU A 244 5.35 -4.67 -9.18
N LEU A 245 4.04 -4.91 -8.98
CA LEU A 245 3.15 -5.43 -10.00
C LEU A 245 2.18 -4.38 -10.54
N GLY A 246 2.15 -3.17 -9.98
CA GLY A 246 1.16 -2.17 -10.38
C GLY A 246 -0.27 -2.62 -10.09
N LEU A 247 -0.51 -3.24 -8.92
CA LEU A 247 -1.85 -3.64 -8.47
C LEU A 247 -2.44 -2.60 -7.53
N PRO A 248 -3.72 -2.22 -7.69
CA PRO A 248 -4.31 -1.20 -6.84
C PRO A 248 -4.50 -1.79 -5.45
N ALA A 249 -4.10 -1.05 -4.43
CA ALA A 249 -4.23 -1.43 -3.04
C ALA A 249 -4.79 -0.28 -2.21
N ILE A 250 -5.58 -0.60 -1.20
CA ILE A 250 -6.06 0.37 -0.21
C ILE A 250 -5.81 -0.16 1.19
N SER A 251 -5.34 0.69 2.09
CA SER A 251 -5.30 0.42 3.52
C SER A 251 -6.49 1.09 4.19
N VAL A 252 -7.23 0.34 4.99
CA VAL A 252 -8.39 0.82 5.75
C VAL A 252 -8.15 0.55 7.24
N PRO A 253 -8.35 1.52 8.15
CA PRO A 253 -8.27 1.28 9.58
C PRO A 253 -9.31 0.26 10.06
N VAL A 254 -8.87 -0.72 10.85
CA VAL A 254 -9.70 -1.85 11.34
C VAL A 254 -9.70 -1.99 12.86
N GLY A 255 -9.25 -0.96 13.56
CA GLY A 255 -9.21 -0.88 15.01
C GLY A 255 -7.81 -0.62 15.54
N TYR A 256 -7.56 -1.11 16.76
CA TYR A 256 -6.36 -0.78 17.54
C TYR A 256 -5.78 -2.01 18.23
N ASP A 257 -4.48 -2.00 18.48
CA ASP A 257 -3.81 -2.99 19.33
C ASP A 257 -4.09 -2.75 20.83
N LYS A 258 -3.54 -3.61 21.70
CA LYS A 258 -3.68 -3.48 23.16
C LYS A 258 -3.11 -2.17 23.73
N GLN A 259 -2.20 -1.52 23.02
CA GLN A 259 -1.62 -0.23 23.42
C GLN A 259 -2.41 0.96 22.86
N GLY A 260 -3.49 0.70 22.10
CA GLY A 260 -4.29 1.73 21.46
C GLY A 260 -3.69 2.26 20.16
N LEU A 261 -2.70 1.59 19.58
CA LEU A 261 -2.11 1.98 18.29
C LEU A 261 -2.97 1.46 17.13
N PRO A 262 -3.19 2.25 16.05
CA PRO A 262 -4.09 1.83 14.99
C PRO A 262 -3.54 0.66 14.15
N ILE A 263 -4.45 -0.16 13.65
CA ILE A 263 -4.17 -1.31 12.78
C ILE A 263 -4.88 -1.10 11.44
N GLY A 264 -4.18 -1.35 10.34
CA GLY A 264 -4.72 -1.29 8.98
C GLY A 264 -4.91 -2.66 8.34
N LEU A 265 -5.98 -2.82 7.57
CA LEU A 265 -6.21 -3.92 6.64
C LEU A 265 -5.96 -3.42 5.22
N GLN A 266 -5.12 -4.12 4.48
CA GLN A 266 -4.84 -3.87 3.08
C GLN A 266 -5.72 -4.76 2.18
N LEU A 267 -6.33 -4.14 1.17
CA LEU A 267 -7.14 -4.77 0.14
C LEU A 267 -6.45 -4.55 -1.21
N ILE A 268 -5.96 -5.61 -1.85
CA ILE A 268 -5.26 -5.55 -3.14
C ILE A 268 -6.20 -6.07 -4.24
N GLY A 269 -6.53 -5.22 -5.19
CA GLY A 269 -7.42 -5.51 -6.30
C GLY A 269 -6.71 -6.01 -7.56
N ARG A 270 -7.51 -6.40 -8.55
CA ARG A 270 -7.05 -6.64 -9.93
C ARG A 270 -6.55 -5.33 -10.56
N PRO A 271 -5.73 -5.38 -11.63
CA PRO A 271 -5.42 -4.20 -12.42
C PRO A 271 -6.69 -3.43 -12.80
N TRP A 272 -6.69 -2.11 -12.58
CA TRP A 272 -7.84 -1.22 -12.82
C TRP A 272 -9.09 -1.54 -11.97
N GLY A 273 -8.89 -2.23 -10.85
CA GLY A 273 -9.93 -2.70 -9.93
C GLY A 273 -10.26 -1.76 -8.77
N GLU A 274 -9.92 -0.47 -8.87
CA GLU A 274 -10.11 0.53 -7.81
C GLU A 274 -11.54 0.57 -7.28
N ALA A 275 -12.53 0.52 -8.17
CA ALA A 275 -13.94 0.54 -7.77
C ALA A 275 -14.30 -0.63 -6.83
N THR A 276 -13.71 -1.80 -7.05
CA THR A 276 -13.96 -3.00 -6.25
C THR A 276 -13.36 -2.84 -4.84
N ILE A 277 -12.11 -2.39 -4.76
CA ILE A 277 -11.45 -2.21 -3.46
C ILE A 277 -12.01 -1.02 -2.69
N LEU A 278 -12.46 0.04 -3.38
CA LEU A 278 -13.16 1.18 -2.77
C LEU A 278 -14.51 0.78 -2.16
N ARG A 279 -15.30 -0.02 -2.90
CA ARG A 279 -16.57 -0.55 -2.37
C ARG A 279 -16.35 -1.43 -1.14
N LEU A 280 -15.37 -2.33 -1.20
CA LEU A 280 -15.03 -3.19 -0.07
C LEU A 280 -14.48 -2.39 1.12
N ALA A 281 -13.69 -1.35 0.85
CA ALA A 281 -13.17 -0.46 1.88
C ALA A 281 -14.27 0.30 2.61
N ALA A 282 -15.27 0.81 1.88
CA ALA A 282 -16.44 1.47 2.49
C ALA A 282 -17.19 0.51 3.43
N ALA A 283 -17.39 -0.74 3.02
CA ALA A 283 -17.99 -1.76 3.88
C ALA A 283 -17.13 -2.07 5.13
N VAL A 284 -15.81 -2.14 4.98
CA VAL A 284 -14.89 -2.31 6.12
C VAL A 284 -14.97 -1.12 7.08
N GLU A 285 -15.00 0.11 6.55
CA GLU A 285 -15.11 1.34 7.35
C GLU A 285 -16.43 1.37 8.13
N GLU A 286 -17.56 1.02 7.51
CA GLU A 286 -18.87 0.92 8.15
C GLU A 286 -18.85 -0.05 9.34
N LEU A 287 -18.28 -1.24 9.15
CA LEU A 287 -18.14 -2.25 10.21
C LEU A 287 -17.26 -1.80 11.39
N CYS A 288 -16.42 -0.78 11.18
CA CYS A 288 -15.47 -0.28 12.16
C CYS A 288 -15.88 1.07 12.77
N ALA A 289 -16.94 1.72 12.28
CA ALA A 289 -17.32 3.09 12.61
C ALA A 289 -17.47 3.35 14.12
N GLU A 290 -18.15 2.46 14.84
CA GLU A 290 -18.37 2.58 16.29
C GLU A 290 -17.09 2.45 17.13
N THR A 291 -16.06 1.82 16.57
CA THR A 291 -14.80 1.54 17.27
C THR A 291 -13.72 2.60 17.01
N LYS A 292 -13.99 3.55 16.12
CA LYS A 292 -13.04 4.62 15.74
C LYS A 292 -12.77 5.53 16.93
N LYS A 293 -11.50 5.65 17.32
CA LYS A 293 -11.05 6.52 18.42
C LYS A 293 -10.49 7.82 17.88
N LYS A 294 -10.78 8.92 18.59
CA LYS A 294 -10.12 10.20 18.37
C LYS A 294 -8.64 10.09 18.76
N PRO A 295 -7.70 10.51 17.90
CA PRO A 295 -6.27 10.50 18.25
C PRO A 295 -5.98 11.49 19.39
N MET A 296 -4.86 11.30 20.10
CA MET A 296 -4.51 12.19 21.22
C MET A 296 -4.28 13.62 20.75
N SER A 297 -3.76 13.81 19.54
CA SER A 297 -3.63 15.11 18.88
C SER A 297 -4.68 15.23 17.78
N PHE A 298 -5.77 15.95 18.07
CA PHE A 298 -6.85 16.24 17.12
C PHE A 298 -7.31 17.68 17.30
N TYR A 299 -7.57 18.35 16.18
CA TYR A 299 -8.06 19.73 16.13
C TYR A 299 -9.41 19.75 15.39
N ASP A 300 -10.44 20.29 16.04
CA ASP A 300 -11.76 20.45 15.42
C ASP A 300 -11.80 21.79 14.69
N ILE A 301 -11.67 21.74 13.35
CA ILE A 301 -11.56 22.95 12.52
C ILE A 301 -12.92 23.65 12.35
N LEU A 302 -14.03 22.91 12.45
CA LEU A 302 -15.37 23.44 12.19
C LEU A 302 -16.03 24.05 13.43
N LYS A 303 -15.55 23.75 14.64
CA LYS A 303 -16.12 24.31 15.86
C LYS A 303 -15.75 25.76 16.16
N GLY A 304 -14.78 26.34 15.44
CA GLY A 304 -14.26 27.68 15.76
C GLY A 304 -13.68 27.74 17.19
N ASN A 305 -12.94 28.79 17.52
CA ASN A 305 -12.59 29.07 18.92
C ASN A 305 -13.75 29.74 19.64
#